data_AF-A0A7V9FGA8-F1
#
_entry.id   AF-A0A7V9FGA8-F1
#
_cell.length_a   1.000
_cell.length_b   1.000
_cell.length_c   1.000
_cell.angle_alpha   90.00
_cell.angle_beta   90.00
_cell.angle_gamma   90.00
#
_symmetry.space_group_name_H-M   'P 1'
#
loop_
_entity.id
_entity.type
_entity.pdbx_description
1 polymer ?
#
loop_
_entity_poly.entity_id
_entity_poly.type
_entity_poly.pdbx_seq_one_letter_code
_entity_poly.pdbx_strand_id
1 'polypeptide(L)' 'ETGLLVESGRPEAVRDAVRRLLVDRELSLRLGAGGRRAVESFYNWDRVAADVIGIGREFTQPLSG' A
#
# COMPACT_ATOMS: atom_id res chain seq x y z
N GLU A 1 -0.58 6.33 8.25
CA GLU A 1 0.59 6.86 7.51
C GLU A 1 1.51 5.71 7.15
N THR A 2 2.00 5.64 5.92
CA THR A 2 2.75 4.48 5.37
C THR A 2 4.19 4.82 4.96
N GLY A 3 4.54 6.10 4.88
CA GLY A 3 5.87 6.57 4.49
C GLY A 3 5.96 8.09 4.47
N LEU A 4 7.07 8.61 3.96
CA LEU A 4 7.32 10.04 3.74
C LEU A 4 7.33 10.31 2.23
N LEU A 5 6.51 11.25 1.78
CA LEU A 5 6.55 11.75 0.40
C LEU A 5 7.52 12.92 0.34
N VAL A 6 8.40 12.93 -0.66
CA VAL A 6 9.38 13.99 -0.88
C VAL A 6 9.29 14.52 -2.30
N GLU A 7 9.76 15.75 -2.49
CA GLU A 7 9.78 16.40 -3.80
C GLU A 7 10.65 15.61 -4.79
N SER A 8 10.14 15.44 -6.01
CA SER A 8 10.88 14.77 -7.08
C SER A 8 12.00 15.67 -7.62
N GLY A 9 13.07 15.07 -8.13
CA GLY A 9 14.22 15.82 -8.68
C GLY A 9 15.09 16.53 -7.63
N ARG A 10 14.85 16.28 -6.33
CA ARG A 10 15.64 16.83 -5.22
C ARG A 10 16.29 15.73 -4.38
N PRO A 11 17.48 15.23 -4.76
CA PRO A 11 18.16 14.14 -4.04
C PRO A 11 18.38 14.43 -2.55
N GLU A 12 18.56 15.70 -2.18
CA GLU A 12 18.69 16.16 -0.81
C GLU A 12 17.44 15.88 0.03
N ALA A 13 16.25 15.95 -0.56
CA ALA A 13 15.00 15.68 0.14
C ALA A 13 14.87 14.20 0.51
N VAL A 14 15.31 13.30 -0.39
CA VAL A 14 15.39 11.85 -0.11
C VAL A 14 16.41 11.59 1.02
N ARG A 15 17.61 12.18 0.92
CA ARG A 15 18.64 12.06 1.95
C ARG A 15 18.11 12.46 3.32
N ASP A 16 17.43 13.60 3.42
CA ASP A 16 16.96 14.14 4.68
C ASP A 16 15.81 13.30 5.26
N ALA A 17 14.91 12.80 4.41
CA ALA A 17 13.87 11.86 4.82
C ALA A 17 14.46 10.54 5.35
N VAL A 18 15.46 9.97 4.66
CA VAL A 18 16.14 8.76 5.12
C VAL A 18 16.87 9.02 6.44
N ARG A 19 17.61 10.12 6.56
CA ARG A 19 18.27 10.50 7.83
C ARG A 19 17.28 10.59 8.97
N ARG A 20 16.13 11.23 8.76
CA ARG A 20 15.06 11.34 9.75
C ARG A 20 14.59 9.96 10.22
N LEU A 21 14.35 9.01 9.30
CA LEU A 21 13.93 7.65 9.65
C LEU A 21 15.01 6.87 10.44
N LEU A 22 16.29 7.16 10.20
CA LEU A 22 17.39 6.50 10.91
C LEU A 22 17.57 7.02 12.34
N VAL A 23 17.31 8.31 12.59
CA VAL A 23 17.48 8.91 13.93
C VAL A 23 16.21 8.85 14.78
N ASP A 24 15.03 8.86 14.17
CA ASP A 24 13.74 8.80 14.84
C ASP A 24 13.15 7.38 14.78
N ARG A 25 13.44 6.60 15.82
CA ARG A 25 13.03 5.19 15.92
C ARG A 25 11.53 5.01 16.01
N GLU A 26 10.82 5.95 16.66
CA GLU A 26 9.37 5.89 16.82
C GLU A 26 8.68 6.12 15.48
N LEU A 27 9.11 7.15 14.74
CA LEU A 27 8.61 7.42 13.40
C LEU A 27 8.84 6.23 12.46
N SER A 28 10.04 5.64 12.50
CA SER A 28 10.39 4.46 11.71
C SER A 28 9.45 3.29 11.97
N LEU A 29 9.17 2.98 13.24
CA LEU A 29 8.22 1.92 13.62
C LEU A 29 6.80 2.23 13.14
N ARG A 30 6.34 3.46 13.37
CA ARG A 30 4.96 3.86 13.04
C ARG A 30 4.69 3.77 11.55
N LEU A 31 5.60 4.27 10.72
CA LEU A 31 5.49 4.22 9.27
C LEU A 31 5.66 2.79 8.72
N GLY A 32 6.60 2.02 9.26
CA GLY A 32 6.78 0.61 8.86
C GLY A 32 5.56 -0.25 9.16
N ALA A 33 4.95 -0.10 10.34
CA ALA A 33 3.73 -0.80 10.70
C ALA A 33 2.54 -0.37 9.83
N GLY A 34 2.46 0.93 9.51
CA GLY A 34 1.45 1.45 8.59
C GLY A 34 1.59 0.89 7.17
N GLY A 35 2.82 0.87 6.63
CA GLY A 35 3.13 0.30 5.32
C GLY A 35 2.77 -1.18 5.22
N ARG A 36 3.14 -1.98 6.23
CA ARG A 36 2.76 -3.39 6.31
C ARG A 36 1.25 -3.60 6.27
N ARG A 37 0.50 -2.88 7.12
CA ARG A 37 -0.97 -2.98 7.15
C ARG A 37 -1.59 -2.62 5.80
N ALA A 38 -1.06 -1.61 5.11
CA ALA A 38 -1.57 -1.21 3.80
C ALA A 38 -1.37 -2.29 2.74
N VAL A 39 -0.19 -2.93 2.70
CA VAL A 39 0.08 -4.07 1.81
C VAL A 39 -0.86 -5.23 2.11
N GLU A 40 -0.95 -5.62 3.37
CA GLU A 40 -1.77 -6.73 3.82
C GLU A 40 -3.27 -6.48 3.62
N SER A 41 -3.74 -5.22 3.55
CA SER A 41 -5.16 -4.88 3.41
C SER A 41 -5.61 -4.61 1.97
N PHE A 42 -4.74 -4.01 1.16
CA PHE A 42 -5.14 -3.47 -0.16
C PHE A 42 -4.38 -4.09 -1.33
N TYR A 43 -3.14 -4.54 -1.11
CA TYR A 43 -2.28 -5.08 -2.16
C TYR A 43 -2.05 -6.59 -2.01
N ASN A 44 -2.85 -7.26 -1.20
CA ASN A 44 -2.87 -8.71 -1.14
C ASN A 44 -3.52 -9.26 -2.43
N TRP A 45 -2.92 -10.31 -2.99
CA TRP A 45 -3.45 -10.98 -4.18
C TRP A 45 -4.83 -11.59 -3.92
N ASP A 46 -5.17 -11.85 -2.65
CA ASP A 46 -6.46 -12.38 -2.25
C ASP A 46 -7.61 -11.43 -2.60
N ARG A 47 -7.43 -10.12 -2.41
CA ARG A 47 -8.42 -9.10 -2.79
C ARG A 47 -8.57 -9.03 -4.30
N VAL A 48 -7.44 -9.00 -5.03
CA VAL A 48 -7.47 -9.00 -6.49
C VAL A 48 -8.18 -10.25 -7.02
N ALA A 49 -7.88 -11.42 -6.46
CA ALA A 49 -8.55 -12.66 -6.81
C ALA A 49 -10.05 -12.62 -6.49
N ALA A 50 -10.43 -12.12 -5.32
CA ALA A 50 -11.83 -11.97 -4.92
C ALA A 50 -12.61 -11.02 -5.85
N ASP A 51 -12.03 -9.88 -6.21
CA ASP A 51 -12.63 -8.91 -7.13
C ASP A 51 -12.81 -9.52 -8.53
N VAL A 52 -11.78 -10.21 -9.05
CA VAL A 52 -11.84 -10.91 -10.35
C VAL A 52 -12.89 -12.04 -10.33
N ILE A 53 -12.97 -12.82 -9.26
CA ILE A 53 -14.01 -13.85 -9.09
C ILE A 53 -15.40 -13.23 -9.01
N GLY A 54 -15.55 -12.09 -8.32
CA GLY A 54 -16.80 -11.35 -8.23
C GLY A 54 -17.32 -10.93 -9.60
N ILE A 55 -16.44 -10.32 -10.41
CA ILE A 55 -16.73 -9.96 -11.80
C ILE A 55 -17.12 -11.21 -12.61
N GLY A 56 -16.33 -12.28 -12.52
CA GLY A 56 -16.64 -13.54 -13.22
C GLY A 56 -18.03 -14.09 -12.88
N ARG A 57 -18.43 -14.06 -11.59
CA ARG A 57 -19.76 -14.51 -11.17
C ARG A 57 -20.88 -13.65 -11.73
N GLU A 58 -20.70 -12.34 -11.83
CA GLU A 58 -21.69 -11.42 -12.42
C GLU A 58 -22.01 -11.79 -13.88
N PHE A 59 -20.99 -12.18 -14.65
CA PHE A 59 -21.14 -12.48 -16.08
C PHE A 59 -21.38 -13.97 -16.42
N THR A 60 -21.28 -14.89 -15.45
CA THR A 60 -21.47 -16.34 -15.67
C THR A 60 -22.80 -16.87 -15.11
N GLN A 61 -23.59 -16.05 -14.42
CA GLN A 61 -24.98 -16.43 -14.09
C GLN A 61 -25.80 -16.48 -15.39
N PRO A 62 -26.56 -17.56 -15.65
CA PRO A 62 -27.50 -17.54 -16.76
C PRO A 62 -28.51 -16.41 -16.50
N LEU A 63 -28.75 -15.56 -17.52
CA LEU A 63 -29.91 -14.68 -17.53
C LEU A 63 -31.14 -15.54 -17.24
N SER A 64 -31.63 -15.47 -16.02
CA SER A 64 -32.86 -16.16 -15.64
C SER A 64 -34.00 -15.36 -16.28
N GLY A 65 -34.48 -15.89 -17.41
CA GLY A 65 -35.81 -15.69 -18.01
C GLY A 65 -36.34 -14.27 -18.08
#